data_AF-A0A1G0JWG3-F1
#
_entry.id   AF-A0A1G0JWG3-F1
#
_cell.length_a   1.000
_cell.length_b   1.000
_cell.length_c   1.000
_cell.angle_alpha   90.00
_cell.angle_beta   90.00
_cell.angle_gamma   90.00
#
_symmetry.space_group_name_H-M   'P 1'
#
loop_
_entity.id
_entity.type
_entity.pdbx_description
1 polymer ?
#
loop_
_entity_poly.entity_id
_entity_poly.type
_entity_poly.pdbx_seq_one_letter_code
_entity_poly.pdbx_strand_id
1 'polypeptide(L)'
;MAGDIPADKVTPPFVKLSFDVTRDGRARNIKVVEESEPKSYGVHKTAKQLIKSSIFRPRLLDGELVETKSTELLLYGSVLQSNYTQDNSFSSAFKIRR
;
A
#
# COMPACT_ATOMS: atom_id res chain seq x y z
N MET A 1 3.84 -12.45 34.67
CA MET A 1 3.19 -13.47 33.85
C MET A 1 3.00 -12.87 32.47
N ALA A 2 3.99 -13.05 31.59
CA ALA A 2 3.91 -12.58 30.21
C ALA A 2 3.06 -13.60 29.45
N GLY A 3 1.85 -13.21 29.07
CA GLY A 3 0.99 -14.06 28.25
C GLY A 3 1.51 -14.05 26.82
N ASP A 4 1.99 -15.19 26.34
CA ASP A 4 2.27 -15.42 24.92
C ASP A 4 0.97 -15.22 24.14
N ILE A 5 0.94 -14.20 23.28
CA ILE A 5 -0.15 -14.01 22.33
C ILE A 5 0.01 -15.12 21.28
N PRO A 6 -0.99 -16.00 21.07
CA PRO A 6 -0.89 -17.04 20.05
C PRO A 6 -0.65 -16.39 18.68
N ALA A 7 0.30 -16.92 17.92
CA ALA A 7 0.69 -16.39 16.61
C ALA A 7 -0.50 -16.27 15.63
N ASP A 8 -1.57 -17.04 15.84
CA ASP A 8 -2.83 -16.98 15.08
C ASP A 8 -3.66 -15.71 15.32
N LYS A 9 -3.29 -14.85 16.27
CA LYS A 9 -3.99 -13.58 16.57
C LYS A 9 -3.22 -12.34 16.15
N VAL A 10 -2.11 -12.48 15.43
CA VAL A 10 -1.41 -11.33 14.86
C VAL A 10 -2.10 -10.95 13.56
N THR A 11 -3.06 -10.03 13.62
CA THR A 11 -3.62 -9.42 12.40
C THR A 11 -2.49 -8.70 11.68
N PRO A 12 -2.11 -9.12 10.45
CA PRO A 12 -1.05 -8.46 9.72
C PRO A 12 -1.43 -7.00 9.47
N PRO A 13 -0.46 -6.07 9.44
CA PRO A 13 -0.77 -4.68 9.19
C PRO A 13 -1.49 -4.55 7.85
N PHE A 14 -2.49 -3.70 7.77
CA PHE A 14 -3.27 -3.51 6.54
C PHE A 14 -3.61 -2.04 6.30
N VAL A 15 -3.80 -1.70 5.04
CA VAL A 15 -4.33 -0.42 4.59
C VAL A 15 -5.42 -0.66 3.56
N LYS A 16 -6.61 -0.15 3.85
CA LYS A 16 -7.74 -0.13 2.93
C LYS A 16 -7.79 1.22 2.21
N LEU A 17 -7.73 1.17 0.88
CA LEU A 17 -7.78 2.34 0.01
C LEU A 17 -9.10 2.37 -0.76
N SER A 18 -9.60 3.58 -1.03
CA SER A 18 -10.67 3.85 -1.98
C SER A 18 -10.17 4.77 -3.08
N PHE A 19 -10.47 4.45 -4.33
CA PHE A 19 -10.06 5.22 -5.49
C PHE A 19 -11.01 5.02 -6.67
N ASP A 20 -10.96 5.92 -7.64
CA ASP A 20 -11.69 5.78 -8.90
C ASP A 20 -10.75 5.25 -9.98
N VAL A 21 -11.24 4.36 -10.84
CA VAL A 21 -10.53 3.89 -12.04
C VAL A 21 -11.06 4.63 -13.25
N THR A 22 -10.18 5.33 -13.98
CA THR A 22 -10.53 6.04 -15.22
C THR A 22 -10.71 5.09 -16.39
N ARG A 23 -11.23 5.60 -17.52
CA ARG A 23 -11.37 4.84 -18.77
C ARG A 23 -10.02 4.35 -19.31
N ASP A 24 -8.92 5.03 -18.97
CA ASP A 24 -7.56 4.66 -19.36
C ASP A 24 -6.91 3.66 -18.38
N GLY A 25 -7.67 3.19 -17.38
CA GLY A 25 -7.19 2.23 -16.39
C GLY A 25 -6.34 2.83 -15.29
N ARG A 26 -6.28 4.15 -15.16
CA ARG A 26 -5.49 4.82 -14.11
C ARG A 26 -6.34 5.08 -12.88
N ALA A 27 -5.70 5.01 -11.71
CA ALA A 27 -6.35 5.37 -10.45
C ALA A 27 -6.31 6.89 -10.20
N ARG A 28 -7.43 7.46 -9.72
CA ARG A 28 -7.54 8.86 -9.26
C ARG A 28 -8.31 8.91 -7.93
N ASN A 29 -8.31 10.08 -7.27
CA ASN A 29 -9.04 10.32 -6.02
C ASN A 29 -8.70 9.32 -4.89
N ILE A 30 -7.44 8.88 -4.81
CA ILE A 30 -6.98 7.84 -3.88
C ILE A 30 -7.06 8.34 -2.43
N LYS A 31 -7.82 7.64 -1.59
CA LYS A 31 -8.02 7.92 -0.16
C LYS A 31 -7.75 6.66 0.65
N VAL A 32 -7.22 6.84 1.87
CA VAL A 32 -7.17 5.77 2.88
C VAL A 32 -8.50 5.81 3.62
N VAL A 33 -9.18 4.68 3.68
CA VAL A 33 -10.49 4.54 4.35
C VAL A 33 -10.32 3.89 5.71
N GLU A 34 -9.43 2.92 5.82
CA GLU A 34 -9.19 2.15 7.04
C GLU A 34 -7.74 1.68 7.08
N GLU A 35 -7.19 1.51 8.28
CA GLU A 35 -5.86 0.97 8.47
C GLU A 35 -5.71 0.35 9.86
N SER A 36 -4.83 -0.65 9.96
CA SER A 36 -4.52 -1.30 11.23
C SER A 36 -3.71 -0.43 12.18
N GLU A 37 -2.80 0.39 11.64
CA GLU A 37 -1.86 1.23 12.40
C GLU A 37 -2.00 2.69 11.99
N PRO A 38 -2.87 3.47 12.66
CA PRO A 38 -3.05 4.86 12.34
C PRO A 38 -1.75 5.65 12.54
N LYS A 39 -1.42 6.54 11.59
CA LYS A 39 -0.26 7.45 11.57
C LYS A 39 1.07 6.86 11.06
N SER A 40 1.05 5.70 10.41
CA SER A 40 2.23 5.22 9.68
C SER A 40 2.39 5.94 8.33
N TYR A 41 2.94 7.16 8.36
CA TYR A 41 3.14 8.02 7.17
C TYR A 41 3.85 7.31 6.02
N GLY A 42 4.82 6.45 6.34
CA GLY A 42 5.55 5.66 5.36
C GLY A 42 4.65 4.69 4.61
N VAL A 43 3.84 3.94 5.35
CA VAL A 43 2.92 2.94 4.82
C VAL A 43 1.84 3.62 3.95
N HIS A 44 1.32 4.77 4.37
CA HIS A 44 0.36 5.57 3.58
C HIS A 44 0.93 5.98 2.24
N LYS A 45 2.15 6.50 2.25
CA LYS A 45 2.82 7.01 1.04
C LYS A 45 3.07 5.86 0.07
N THR A 46 3.61 4.74 0.56
CA THR A 46 3.84 3.53 -0.24
C THR A 46 2.56 2.99 -0.83
N ALA A 47 1.49 2.86 -0.02
CA ALA A 47 0.21 2.35 -0.46
C ALA A 47 -0.41 3.22 -1.58
N LYS A 48 -0.39 4.56 -1.40
CA LYS A 48 -0.84 5.51 -2.44
C LYS A 48 0.01 5.45 -3.70
N GLN A 49 1.34 5.34 -3.55
CA GLN A 49 2.25 5.30 -4.69
C GLN A 49 2.08 4.02 -5.50
N LEU A 50 1.86 2.88 -4.84
CA LEU A 50 1.58 1.59 -5.47
C LEU A 50 0.31 1.66 -6.32
N ILE A 51 -0.79 2.15 -5.75
CA ILE A 51 -2.04 2.33 -6.51
C ILE A 51 -1.86 3.32 -7.67
N LYS A 52 -1.09 4.39 -7.47
CA LYS A 52 -0.83 5.37 -8.53
C LYS A 52 -0.01 4.80 -9.69
N SER A 53 0.92 3.88 -9.42
CA SER A 53 1.73 3.22 -10.46
C SER A 53 1.02 2.05 -11.14
N SER A 54 -0.03 1.50 -10.53
CA SER A 54 -0.77 0.37 -11.07
C SER A 54 -1.66 0.76 -12.25
N ILE A 55 -1.79 -0.17 -13.19
CA ILE A 55 -2.75 -0.10 -14.30
C ILE A 55 -3.89 -1.07 -13.97
N PHE A 56 -5.09 -0.54 -13.89
CA PHE A 56 -6.32 -1.28 -13.62
C PHE A 56 -7.08 -1.50 -14.92
N ARG A 57 -7.89 -2.57 -14.94
CA ARG A 57 -8.81 -2.81 -16.05
C ARG A 57 -10.10 -2.02 -15.79
N PRO A 58 -10.45 -1.01 -16.60
CA PRO A 58 -11.73 -0.33 -16.50
C PRO A 58 -12.88 -1.30 -16.78
N ARG A 59 -14.08 -0.99 -16.29
CA ARG A 59 -15.27 -1.75 -16.64
C ARG A 59 -15.67 -1.45 -18.08
N LEU A 60 -16.18 -2.47 -18.75
CA LEU A 60 -16.82 -2.35 -20.06
C LEU A 60 -18.34 -2.35 -19.83
N LEU A 61 -19.02 -1.34 -20.35
CA LEU A 61 -20.48 -1.25 -20.37
C LEU A 61 -20.89 -0.92 -21.80
N ASP A 62 -21.71 -1.78 -22.40
CA ASP A 62 -22.20 -1.63 -23.78
C ASP A 62 -21.09 -1.42 -24.84
N GLY A 63 -19.94 -2.07 -24.63
CA GLY A 63 -18.78 -1.97 -25.53
C GLY A 63 -17.89 -0.75 -25.28
N GLU A 64 -18.28 0.16 -24.38
CA GLU A 64 -17.50 1.33 -24.01
C GLU A 64 -16.78 1.15 -22.66
N LEU A 65 -15.57 1.70 -22.56
CA LEU A 65 -14.85 1.77 -21.30
C LEU A 65 -15.49 2.84 -20.41
N VAL A 66 -15.99 2.41 -19.25
CA VAL A 66 -16.61 3.28 -18.25
C VAL A 66 -15.74 3.42 -17.01
N GLU A 67 -15.75 4.62 -16.46
CA GLU A 67 -15.05 4.92 -15.21
C GLU A 67 -15.72 4.18 -14.05
N THR A 68 -14.92 3.56 -13.18
CA THR A 68 -15.41 2.87 -11.99
C THR A 68 -15.14 3.73 -10.76
N LYS A 69 -16.20 4.24 -10.14
CA LYS A 69 -16.10 5.06 -8.93
C LYS A 69 -16.03 4.19 -7.67
N SER A 70 -15.32 4.69 -6.66
CA SER A 70 -15.26 4.07 -5.32
C SER A 70 -14.83 2.60 -5.32
N THR A 71 -13.78 2.28 -6.05
CA THR A 71 -13.14 0.96 -5.98
C THR A 71 -12.38 0.85 -4.67
N GLU A 72 -12.62 -0.22 -3.91
CA GLU A 72 -11.92 -0.49 -2.65
C GLU A 72 -10.85 -1.57 -2.85
N LEU A 73 -9.69 -1.36 -2.25
CA LEU A 73 -8.60 -2.33 -2.27
C LEU A 73 -7.93 -2.43 -0.91
N LEU A 74 -7.79 -3.65 -0.40
CA LEU A 74 -7.12 -3.96 0.85
C LEU A 74 -5.70 -4.43 0.56
N LEU A 75 -4.71 -3.68 1.07
CA LEU A 75 -3.30 -4.03 0.98
C LEU A 75 -2.83 -4.55 2.34
N TYR A 76 -2.22 -5.73 2.35
CA TYR A 76 -1.59 -6.30 3.54
C TYR A 76 -0.10 -5.92 3.60
N GLY A 77 0.43 -5.90 4.82
CA GLY A 77 1.74 -5.38 5.18
C GLY A 77 2.91 -6.03 4.46
N SER A 78 2.79 -7.30 4.04
CA SER A 78 3.80 -7.97 3.20
C SER A 78 4.03 -7.26 1.86
N VAL A 79 3.00 -6.60 1.31
CA VAL A 79 3.07 -5.80 0.08
C VAL A 79 3.60 -4.39 0.35
N LEU A 80 3.51 -3.91 1.60
CA LEU A 80 3.89 -2.55 2.01
C LEU A 80 5.30 -2.50 2.65
N GLN A 81 5.80 -3.60 3.19
CA GLN A 81 7.11 -3.73 3.85
C GLN A 81 8.27 -4.04 2.90
N SER A 82 8.01 -4.54 1.69
CA SER A 82 9.07 -4.91 0.72
C SER A 82 9.94 -3.72 0.28
N ASN A 83 9.45 -2.49 0.46
CA ASN A 83 10.19 -1.25 0.17
C ASN A 83 10.67 -0.50 1.42
N TYR A 84 10.43 -1.03 2.63
CA TYR A 84 10.92 -0.43 3.88
C TYR A 84 12.20 -1.09 4.41
N THR A 85 12.61 -2.22 3.84
CA THR A 85 13.93 -2.80 4.08
C THR A 85 14.88 -2.40 2.96
N GLN A 86 15.17 -1.11 2.86
CA GLN A 86 16.49 -0.61 2.53
C GLN A 86 16.70 0.72 3.23
N ASP A 87 17.91 0.87 3.76
CA ASP A 87 18.51 2.09 4.27
C ASP A 87 18.21 2.46 5.74
N ASN A 88 18.80 1.69 6.68
CA ASN A 88 19.27 2.26 7.95
C ASN A 88 20.37 1.41 8.65
N SER A 89 21.25 0.78 7.87
CA SER A 89 22.38 0.03 8.45
C SER A 89 23.63 -0.10 7.56
N PHE A 90 23.96 0.93 6.78
CA PHE A 90 25.32 1.09 6.23
C PHE A 90 25.76 2.57 6.17
N SER A 91 25.82 3.24 7.34
CA SER A 91 26.56 4.50 7.48
C SER A 91 27.49 4.46 8.71
N SER A 92 28.18 3.34 8.90
CA SER A 92 29.23 3.22 9.91
C SER A 92 30.23 2.09 9.61
N ALA A 93 30.65 1.91 8.37
CA ALA A 93 31.86 1.15 8.06
C ALA A 93 32.37 1.57 6.68
N PHE A 94 33.68 1.78 6.55
CA PHE A 94 34.39 2.26 5.36
C PHE A 94 34.45 3.78 5.17
N LYS A 95 35.17 4.43 6.09
CA LYS A 95 36.12 5.47 5.69
C LYS A 95 37.54 4.87 5.76
N ILE A 96 37.92 4.15 4.71
CA ILE A 96 39.33 3.82 4.42
C ILE A 96 39.78 4.78 3.32
N ARG A 97 41.04 5.21 3.44
CA ARG A 97 41.89 6.10 2.61
C ARG A 97 42.03 7.49 3.23
N ARG A 98 43.23 8.00 3.49
CA ARG A 98 44.58 7.62 3.04
C ARG A 98 45.58 8.07 4.10
#